data_AF-A0A953WYN4-F1
#
_entry.id   AF-A0A953WYN4-F1
#
_cell.length_a   1.000
_cell.length_b   1.000
_cell.length_c   1.000
_cell.angle_alpha   90.00
_cell.angle_beta   90.00
_cell.angle_gamma   90.00
#
_symmetry.space_group_name_H-M   'P 1'
#
loop_
_entity.id
_entity.type
_entity.pdbx_description
1 polymer ?
#
loop_
_entity_poly.entity_id
_entity_poly.type
_entity_poly.pdbx_seq_one_letter_code
_entity_poly.pdbx_strand_id
1 'polypeptide(L)'
;LDEIDCYGGQMLSVARGPGTPSMTLRCGSIYIAPKPDRVIIGATVEPGIATSEPDAAAIAALRAEAARLCPAVAEGETLETWAGIRPGTPDHAPLIGATAAPGLLVAAGHYRNGILLAPVTARMIADLALGTPLSDLERAFTPNRSYEAA
;
A
#
# COMPACT_ATOMS: atom_id res chain seq x y z
N LEU A 1 17.00 -0.57 10.10
CA LEU A 1 15.97 -0.83 9.07
C LEU A 1 15.64 -2.31 8.96
N ASP A 2 16.23 -3.14 9.82
CA ASP A 2 15.98 -4.59 9.88
C ASP A 2 14.54 -4.91 10.34
N GLU A 3 13.80 -3.89 10.77
CA GLU A 3 12.39 -3.92 11.16
C GLU A 3 11.42 -3.74 9.97
N ILE A 4 11.91 -3.59 8.74
CA ILE A 4 11.05 -3.47 7.57
C ILE A 4 10.77 -4.84 6.98
N ASP A 5 9.54 -5.32 7.20
CA ASP A 5 9.03 -6.57 6.66
C ASP A 5 8.39 -6.38 5.28
N CYS A 6 8.44 -7.45 4.49
CA CYS A 6 7.82 -7.50 3.18
C CYS A 6 6.41 -8.09 3.26
N TYR A 7 5.47 -7.43 2.58
CA TYR A 7 4.10 -7.95 2.40
C TYR A 7 3.74 -7.96 0.93
N GLY A 8 3.59 -9.14 0.35
CA GLY A 8 3.13 -9.34 -1.02
C GLY A 8 1.69 -8.89 -1.21
N GLY A 9 1.35 -8.54 -2.45
CA GLY A 9 0.02 -8.08 -2.82
C GLY A 9 -0.26 -8.28 -4.30
N GLN A 10 -1.18 -9.19 -4.58
CA GLN A 10 -1.67 -9.52 -5.91
C GLN A 10 -2.78 -8.54 -6.29
N MET A 11 -2.79 -8.17 -7.57
CA MET A 11 -3.71 -7.20 -8.14
C MET A 11 -4.04 -7.52 -9.59
N LEU A 12 -5.22 -7.11 -10.03
CA LEU A 12 -5.60 -7.16 -11.43
C LEU A 12 -6.32 -5.88 -11.84
N SER A 13 -6.35 -5.63 -13.15
CA SER A 13 -7.21 -4.63 -13.74
C SER A 13 -8.00 -5.19 -14.91
N VAL A 14 -9.20 -4.67 -15.07
CA VAL A 14 -10.11 -5.05 -16.15
C VAL A 14 -10.55 -3.83 -16.94
N ALA A 15 -10.97 -4.04 -18.19
CA ALA A 15 -11.55 -3.01 -19.03
C ALA A 15 -12.81 -2.42 -18.38
N ARG A 16 -13.06 -1.13 -18.61
CA ARG A 16 -14.31 -0.51 -18.19
C ARG A 16 -15.43 -0.95 -19.13
N GLY A 17 -16.61 -1.14 -18.55
CA GLY A 17 -17.83 -1.44 -19.29
C GLY A 17 -19.07 -0.88 -18.60
N PRO A 18 -20.25 -0.99 -19.24
CA PRO A 18 -21.53 -0.71 -18.61
C PRO A 18 -21.65 -1.43 -17.25
N GLY A 19 -22.12 -0.71 -16.23
CA GLY A 19 -22.28 -1.27 -14.88
C GLY A 19 -21.02 -1.29 -14.01
N THR A 20 -19.84 -0.95 -14.54
CA THR A 20 -18.65 -0.73 -13.70
C THR A 20 -18.83 0.50 -12.80
N PRO A 21 -18.32 0.49 -11.55
CA PRO A 21 -18.58 1.57 -10.60
C PRO A 21 -17.87 2.87 -11.00
N SER A 22 -18.48 4.01 -10.68
CA SER A 22 -17.89 5.34 -10.86
C SER A 22 -17.09 5.83 -9.66
N MET A 23 -17.20 5.13 -8.52
CA MET A 23 -16.48 5.42 -7.27
C MET A 23 -15.78 4.16 -6.76
N THR A 24 -14.77 4.34 -5.91
CA THR A 24 -14.10 3.21 -5.26
C THR A 24 -15.06 2.49 -4.34
N LEU A 25 -15.26 1.20 -4.57
CA LEU A 25 -15.93 0.31 -3.64
C LEU A 25 -14.89 -0.35 -2.74
N ARG A 26 -15.14 -0.44 -1.45
CA ARG A 26 -14.30 -1.20 -0.51
C ARG A 26 -15.19 -2.06 0.38
N CYS A 27 -14.97 -3.36 0.32
CA CYS A 27 -15.73 -4.34 1.11
C CYS A 27 -14.83 -5.52 1.44
N GLY A 28 -14.85 -5.96 2.69
CA GLY A 28 -13.98 -7.02 3.17
C GLY A 28 -12.50 -6.71 2.94
N SER A 29 -11.80 -7.67 2.34
CA SER A 29 -10.36 -7.59 2.05
C SER A 29 -10.04 -6.88 0.73
N ILE A 30 -11.03 -6.53 -0.09
CA ILE A 30 -10.80 -5.97 -1.42
C ILE A 30 -11.36 -4.55 -1.60
N TYR A 31 -10.87 -3.91 -2.63
CA TYR A 31 -11.37 -2.68 -3.20
C TYR A 31 -11.45 -2.81 -4.73
N ILE A 32 -12.43 -2.11 -5.30
CA ILE A 32 -12.65 -1.96 -6.73
C ILE A 32 -12.54 -0.46 -7.01
N ALA A 33 -11.46 -0.03 -7.64
CA ALA A 33 -11.14 1.38 -7.85
C ALA A 33 -11.20 1.73 -9.35
N PRO A 34 -12.16 2.55 -9.80
CA PRO A 34 -12.20 3.01 -11.19
C PRO A 34 -11.05 3.97 -11.49
N LYS A 35 -10.49 3.83 -12.69
CA LYS A 35 -9.50 4.73 -13.33
C LYS A 35 -10.08 5.23 -14.66
N PRO A 36 -9.48 6.22 -15.32
CA PRO A 36 -10.00 6.72 -16.61
C PRO A 36 -10.19 5.63 -17.67
N ASP A 37 -9.25 4.70 -17.78
CA ASP A 37 -9.17 3.66 -18.83
C ASP A 37 -9.51 2.24 -18.35
N ARG A 38 -9.50 1.98 -17.03
CA ARG A 38 -9.65 0.64 -16.45
C ARG A 38 -10.33 0.64 -15.09
N VAL A 39 -10.63 -0.55 -14.57
CA VAL A 39 -11.00 -0.76 -13.16
C VAL A 39 -9.91 -1.60 -12.50
N ILE A 40 -9.39 -1.12 -11.38
CA ILE A 40 -8.39 -1.84 -10.58
C ILE A 40 -9.11 -2.63 -9.49
N ILE A 41 -8.70 -3.89 -9.31
CA ILE A 41 -9.20 -4.80 -8.28
C ILE A 41 -8.01 -5.27 -7.45
N GLY A 42 -8.14 -5.15 -6.14
CA GLY A 42 -7.15 -5.72 -5.24
C GLY A 42 -7.53 -5.55 -3.79
N ALA A 43 -6.70 -5.96 -2.84
CA ALA A 43 -5.49 -6.71 -3.08
C ALA A 43 -5.32 -7.75 -2.00
N THR A 44 -4.62 -8.84 -2.31
CA THR A 44 -4.17 -9.76 -1.27
C THR A 44 -3.16 -9.07 -0.35
N VAL A 45 -2.96 -9.69 0.82
CA VAL A 45 -1.92 -9.33 1.79
C VAL A 45 -1.20 -10.62 2.16
N GLU A 46 0.08 -10.70 1.81
CA GLU A 46 0.88 -11.92 1.91
C GLU A 46 2.15 -11.65 2.73
N PRO A 47 2.10 -11.81 4.07
CA PRO A 47 3.25 -11.55 4.93
C PRO A 47 4.46 -12.42 4.56
N GLY A 48 5.65 -11.82 4.51
CA GLY A 48 6.91 -12.50 4.19
C GLY A 48 7.11 -12.81 2.70
N ILE A 49 6.13 -12.51 1.84
CA ILE A 49 6.22 -12.74 0.40
C ILE A 49 6.80 -11.50 -0.28
N ALA A 50 7.92 -11.70 -0.98
CA ALA A 50 8.65 -10.65 -1.70
C ALA A 50 8.82 -11.05 -3.17
N THR A 51 7.72 -11.12 -3.92
CA THR A 51 7.71 -11.44 -5.35
C THR A 51 6.98 -10.37 -6.16
N SER A 52 7.44 -10.13 -7.38
CA SER A 52 6.75 -9.34 -8.41
C SER A 52 5.97 -10.22 -9.40
N GLU A 53 6.07 -11.55 -9.26
CA GLU A 53 5.40 -12.49 -10.15
C GLU A 53 3.93 -12.69 -9.73
N PRO A 54 2.96 -12.53 -10.64
CA PRO A 54 1.55 -12.77 -10.35
C PRO A 54 1.24 -14.25 -10.07
N ASP A 55 0.44 -14.51 -9.05
CA ASP A 55 -0.11 -15.84 -8.77
C ASP A 55 -1.50 -16.00 -9.41
N ALA A 56 -1.63 -16.90 -10.38
CA ALA A 56 -2.86 -17.11 -11.12
C ALA A 56 -4.06 -17.52 -10.23
N ALA A 57 -3.84 -18.30 -9.16
CA ALA A 57 -4.88 -18.72 -8.25
C ALA A 57 -5.34 -17.55 -7.36
N ALA A 58 -4.41 -16.73 -6.87
CA ALA A 58 -4.73 -15.53 -6.11
C ALA A 58 -5.50 -14.49 -6.97
N ILE A 59 -5.10 -14.31 -8.23
CA ILE A 59 -5.82 -13.46 -9.19
C ILE A 59 -7.23 -13.97 -9.45
N ALA A 60 -7.40 -15.28 -9.65
CA ALA A 60 -8.72 -15.89 -9.83
C ALA A 60 -9.62 -15.68 -8.60
N ALA A 61 -9.07 -15.82 -7.39
CA ALA A 61 -9.77 -15.57 -6.14
C ALA A 61 -10.20 -14.09 -5.98
N LEU A 62 -9.32 -13.14 -6.31
CA LEU A 62 -9.66 -11.71 -6.31
C LEU A 62 -10.79 -11.39 -7.29
N ARG A 63 -10.76 -11.98 -8.50
CA ARG A 63 -11.81 -11.79 -9.50
C ARG A 63 -13.14 -12.36 -9.02
N ALA A 64 -13.13 -13.54 -8.40
CA ALA A 64 -14.32 -14.15 -7.83
C ALA A 64 -14.92 -13.31 -6.69
N GLU A 65 -14.08 -12.72 -5.82
CA GLU A 65 -14.56 -11.83 -4.76
C GLU A 65 -15.12 -10.52 -5.33
N ALA A 66 -14.47 -9.93 -6.32
CA ALA A 66 -14.98 -8.74 -7.01
C ALA A 66 -16.35 -9.02 -7.69
N ALA A 67 -16.55 -10.22 -8.25
CA ALA A 67 -17.81 -10.64 -8.85
C ALA A 67 -18.98 -10.62 -7.87
N ARG A 68 -18.74 -10.95 -6.59
CA ARG A 68 -19.77 -10.91 -5.54
C ARG A 68 -20.22 -9.49 -5.21
N LEU A 69 -19.33 -8.51 -5.36
CA LEU A 69 -19.61 -7.10 -5.07
C LEU A 69 -20.15 -6.34 -6.28
N CYS A 70 -19.58 -6.60 -7.44
CA CYS A 70 -19.92 -5.92 -8.69
C CYS A 70 -19.76 -6.90 -9.88
N PRO A 71 -20.83 -7.61 -10.26
CA PRO A 71 -20.78 -8.60 -11.35
C PRO A 71 -20.23 -8.04 -12.67
N ALA A 72 -20.54 -6.78 -13.00
CA ALA A 72 -20.06 -6.11 -14.21
C ALA A 72 -18.53 -6.03 -14.33
N VAL A 73 -17.81 -5.98 -13.20
CA VAL A 73 -16.34 -5.97 -13.19
C VAL A 73 -15.78 -7.37 -13.46
N ALA A 74 -16.50 -8.42 -13.08
CA ALA A 74 -16.08 -9.80 -13.33
C ALA A 74 -16.30 -10.26 -14.78
N GLU A 75 -17.11 -9.55 -15.56
CA GLU A 75 -17.28 -9.80 -17.00
C GLU A 75 -16.26 -9.03 -17.85
N GLY A 76 -15.58 -8.03 -17.27
CA GLY A 76 -14.57 -7.25 -17.95
C GLY A 76 -13.38 -8.08 -18.42
N GLU A 77 -12.84 -7.72 -19.59
CA GLU A 77 -11.57 -8.23 -20.11
C GLU A 77 -10.44 -7.89 -19.15
N THR A 78 -9.63 -8.87 -18.75
CA THR A 78 -8.43 -8.63 -17.94
C THR A 78 -7.39 -7.90 -18.79
N LEU A 79 -7.02 -6.70 -18.38
CA LEU A 79 -5.99 -5.90 -19.06
C LEU A 79 -4.59 -6.19 -18.50
N GLU A 80 -4.50 -6.41 -17.20
CA GLU A 80 -3.22 -6.56 -16.52
C GLU A 80 -3.38 -7.29 -15.19
N THR A 81 -2.36 -8.05 -14.80
CA THR A 81 -2.22 -8.68 -13.48
C THR A 81 -0.80 -8.42 -12.99
N TRP A 82 -0.64 -8.06 -11.72
CA TRP A 82 0.68 -7.78 -11.15
C TRP A 82 0.74 -8.16 -9.67
N ALA A 83 1.96 -8.39 -9.18
CA ALA A 83 2.24 -8.48 -7.75
C ALA A 83 3.13 -7.30 -7.32
N GLY A 84 2.87 -6.77 -6.13
CA GLY A 84 3.67 -5.71 -5.51
C GLY A 84 4.12 -6.07 -4.11
N ILE A 85 5.22 -5.48 -3.68
CA ILE A 85 5.80 -5.69 -2.36
C ILE A 85 5.61 -4.42 -1.53
N ARG A 86 4.97 -4.53 -0.38
CA ARG A 86 4.74 -3.42 0.54
C ARG A 86 5.78 -3.47 1.66
N PRO A 87 6.48 -2.35 1.96
CA PRO A 87 7.39 -2.27 3.09
C PRO A 87 6.61 -1.92 4.35
N GLY A 88 6.46 -2.85 5.30
CA GLY A 88 5.76 -2.61 6.57
C GLY A 88 6.69 -2.66 7.78
N THR A 89 6.22 -2.15 8.91
CA THR A 89 6.88 -2.22 10.22
C THR A 89 6.00 -3.03 11.19
N PRO A 90 6.50 -3.46 12.36
CA PRO A 90 5.71 -4.22 13.33
C PRO A 90 4.42 -3.52 13.79
N ASP A 91 4.44 -2.19 13.89
CA ASP A 91 3.28 -1.35 14.25
C ASP A 91 2.49 -0.82 13.03
N HIS A 92 2.93 -1.17 11.81
CA HIS A 92 2.43 -0.65 10.53
C HIS A 92 2.51 0.88 10.33
N ALA A 93 3.23 1.61 11.19
CA ALA A 93 3.49 3.03 11.02
C ALA A 93 4.85 3.29 10.32
N PRO A 94 4.96 4.32 9.47
CA PRO A 94 6.21 4.55 8.74
C PRO A 94 7.35 4.95 9.69
N LEU A 95 8.59 4.66 9.27
CA LEU A 95 9.82 5.17 9.87
C LEU A 95 10.24 6.42 9.09
N ILE A 96 10.09 7.58 9.72
CA ILE A 96 10.37 8.90 9.12
C ILE A 96 11.28 9.68 10.06
N GLY A 97 12.53 9.88 9.67
CA GLY A 97 13.43 10.81 10.35
C GLY A 97 14.88 10.37 10.44
N ALA A 98 15.61 10.98 11.39
CA ALA A 98 17.03 10.69 11.58
C ALA A 98 17.26 9.26 12.10
N THR A 99 18.30 8.62 11.57
CA THR A 99 18.78 7.33 12.07
C THR A 99 19.92 7.52 13.08
N ALA A 100 20.42 6.42 13.64
CA ALA A 100 21.62 6.45 14.50
C ALA A 100 22.90 6.87 13.74
N ALA A 101 22.91 6.73 12.40
CA ALA A 101 24.03 7.17 11.58
C ALA A 101 23.95 8.71 11.36
N PRO A 102 25.01 9.47 11.67
CA PRO A 102 25.01 10.93 11.50
C PRO A 102 24.70 11.35 10.06
N GLY A 103 23.75 12.27 9.90
CA GLY A 103 23.36 12.81 8.60
C GLY A 103 22.50 11.88 7.73
N LEU A 104 22.17 10.67 8.20
CA LEU A 104 21.31 9.74 7.47
C LEU A 104 19.85 9.87 7.94
N LEU A 105 18.98 10.26 7.02
CA LEU A 105 17.53 10.28 7.17
C LEU A 105 16.90 9.04 6.50
N VAL A 106 15.77 8.57 7.03
CA VAL A 106 14.97 7.52 6.40
C VAL A 106 13.50 7.95 6.27
N ALA A 107 12.87 7.49 5.20
CA ALA A 107 11.44 7.57 4.94
C ALA A 107 10.99 6.25 4.32
N ALA A 108 10.55 5.31 5.15
CA ALA A 108 10.20 3.96 4.72
C ALA A 108 9.10 3.34 5.60
N GLY A 109 8.68 2.11 5.31
CA GLY A 109 7.75 1.38 6.17
C GLY A 109 6.27 1.79 6.05
N HIS A 110 5.88 2.52 5.01
CA HIS A 110 4.51 3.05 4.86
C HIS A 110 3.43 1.99 4.60
N TYR A 111 3.81 0.73 4.45
CA TYR A 111 2.94 -0.43 4.24
C TYR A 111 1.89 -0.16 3.15
N ARG A 112 0.62 0.00 3.52
CA ARG A 112 -0.51 0.19 2.60
C ARG A 112 -0.86 1.65 2.33
N ASN A 113 -0.13 2.58 2.95
CA ASN A 113 -0.46 4.00 2.96
C ASN A 113 0.61 4.88 2.30
N GLY A 114 1.57 4.30 1.57
CA GLY A 114 2.68 5.04 0.95
C GLY A 114 2.23 6.18 0.04
N ILE A 115 1.26 5.94 -0.85
CA ILE A 115 0.74 7.00 -1.74
C ILE A 115 0.01 8.09 -0.95
N LEU A 116 -0.80 7.70 0.05
CA LEU A 116 -1.55 8.63 0.89
C LEU A 116 -0.63 9.52 1.73
N LEU A 117 0.42 8.94 2.30
CA LEU A 117 1.33 9.60 3.24
C LEU A 117 2.56 10.23 2.59
N ALA A 118 2.77 10.03 1.28
CA ALA A 118 3.92 10.60 0.57
C ALA A 118 4.06 12.13 0.76
N PRO A 119 2.99 12.95 0.66
CA PRO A 119 3.13 14.40 0.79
C PRO A 119 3.61 14.84 2.19
N VAL A 120 3.01 14.28 3.25
CA VAL A 120 3.41 14.62 4.64
C VAL A 120 4.79 14.08 4.96
N THR A 121 5.13 12.89 4.46
CA THR A 121 6.47 12.31 4.61
C THR A 121 7.53 13.20 3.96
N ALA A 122 7.28 13.67 2.74
CA ALA A 122 8.20 14.54 2.03
C ALA A 122 8.41 15.87 2.77
N ARG A 123 7.33 16.45 3.32
CA ARG A 123 7.41 17.65 4.17
C ARG A 123 8.32 17.40 5.38
N MET A 124 8.06 16.34 6.15
CA MET A 124 8.84 16.01 7.35
C MET A 124 10.33 15.82 7.04
N ILE A 125 10.66 15.12 5.95
CA ILE A 125 12.05 14.91 5.54
C ILE A 125 12.72 16.22 5.13
N ALA A 126 12.03 17.09 4.39
CA ALA A 126 12.55 18.39 4.01
C ALA A 126 12.80 19.27 5.25
N ASP A 127 11.85 19.29 6.19
CA ASP A 127 11.94 20.05 7.43
C ASP A 127 13.16 19.58 8.26
N LEU A 128 13.34 18.27 8.42
CA LEU A 128 14.52 17.69 9.08
C LEU A 128 15.84 18.02 8.37
N ALA A 129 15.87 17.93 7.04
CA ALA A 129 17.06 18.26 6.25
C ALA A 129 17.46 19.73 6.38
N LEU A 130 16.50 20.62 6.65
CA LEU A 130 16.69 22.05 6.89
C LEU A 130 16.89 22.39 8.37
N GLY A 131 16.93 21.40 9.27
CA GLY A 131 17.13 21.61 10.71
C GLY A 131 15.89 22.12 11.45
N THR A 132 14.70 21.99 10.84
CA THR A 132 13.43 22.35 11.48
C THR A 132 13.04 21.26 12.49
N PRO A 133 12.69 21.62 13.74
CA PRO A 133 12.31 20.64 14.75
C PRO A 133 10.94 20.01 14.42
N LEU A 134 10.83 18.70 14.68
CA LEU A 134 9.57 17.98 14.57
C LEU A 134 8.56 18.39 15.67
N SER A 135 7.28 18.27 15.35
CA SER A 135 6.18 18.29 16.33
C SER A 135 6.13 16.99 17.16
N ASP A 136 5.28 16.98 18.21
CA ASP A 136 5.04 15.79 19.03
C ASP A 136 4.46 14.62 18.20
N LEU A 137 3.54 14.91 17.30
CA LEU A 137 2.93 13.90 16.43
C LEU A 137 3.98 13.30 15.48
N GLU A 138 4.84 14.13 14.90
CA GLU A 138 5.88 13.67 13.97
C GLU A 138 6.95 12.83 14.67
N ARG A 139 7.26 13.12 15.94
CA ARG A 139 8.12 12.27 16.77
C ARG A 139 7.58 10.85 16.96
N ALA A 140 6.26 10.65 16.86
CA ALA A 140 5.67 9.31 16.94
C ALA A 140 5.99 8.42 15.72
N PHE A 141 6.64 8.96 14.68
CA PHE A 141 7.03 8.21 13.48
C PHE A 141 8.54 8.11 13.30
N THR A 142 9.35 8.60 14.26
CA THR A 142 10.81 8.53 14.13
C THR A 142 11.31 7.09 14.26
N PRO A 143 12.49 6.77 13.68
CA PRO A 143 13.05 5.41 13.73
C PRO A 143 13.44 4.93 15.14
N ASN A 144 13.55 5.82 16.11
CA ASN A 144 13.92 5.51 17.50
C ASN A 144 12.71 5.45 18.45
N ARG A 145 11.49 5.45 17.91
CA ARG A 145 10.27 5.35 18.71
C ARG A 145 10.16 3.97 19.37
N SER A 146 9.45 3.92 20.49
CA SER A 146 9.03 2.65 21.10
C SER A 146 7.70 2.21 20.52
N TYR A 147 7.56 0.92 20.24
CA TYR A 147 6.29 0.29 19.89
C TYR A 147 5.65 -0.30 21.15
N GLU A 148 4.35 -0.11 21.35
CA GLU A 148 3.61 -1.02 22.21
C GLU A 148 3.40 -2.32 21.43
N ALA A 149 3.80 -3.46 22.00
CA ALA A 149 3.53 -4.75 21.38
C ALA A 149 2.00 -4.94 21.29
N ALA A 150 1.50 -5.13 20.07
CA ALA A 150 0.09 -5.42 19.80
C ALA A 150 -0.27 -6.87 20.16
#